data_AF-A0A660XM16-F1
#
_entry.id   AF-A0A660XM16-F1
#
_cell.length_a   1.000
_cell.length_b   1.000
_cell.length_c   1.000
_cell.angle_alpha   90.00
_cell.angle_beta   90.00
_cell.angle_gamma   90.00
#
_symmetry.space_group_name_H-M   'P 1'
#
loop_
_entity.id
_entity.type
_entity.pdbx_description
1 polymer ?
#
loop_
_entity_poly.entity_id
_entity_poly.type
_entity_poly.pdbx_seq_one_letter_code
_entity_poly.pdbx_strand_id
1 'polypeptide(L)' 'MQTKLTLRMDDELINLAKSFAGEQGKSLSKMVADYFSLLIIKHDKTKELTPHVRALSGALKGSALDKQDYKDHLEKKYL' A
#
# COMPACT_ATOMS: atom_id res chain seq x y z
N MET A 1 19.05 13.29 -3.67
CA MET A 1 19.87 13.65 -2.49
C MET A 1 19.89 12.46 -1.54
N GLN A 2 21.04 12.14 -0.95
CA GLN A 2 21.14 11.08 0.05
C GLN A 2 21.20 11.70 1.45
N THR A 3 20.22 11.38 2.29
CA THR A 3 20.15 11.85 3.69
C THR A 3 20.46 10.69 4.63
N LYS A 4 21.03 11.00 5.79
CA LYS A 4 21.35 10.00 6.82
C LYS A 4 20.20 9.94 7.83
N LEU A 5 19.72 8.73 8.10
CA LEU A 5 18.80 8.44 9.19
C LEU A 5 19.60 7.84 10.36
N THR A 6 19.52 8.45 11.53
CA THR A 6 20.17 7.95 12.75
C THR A 6 19.10 7.39 13.67
N LEU A 7 19.26 6.13 14.09
CA LEU A 7 18.36 5.44 15.02
C LEU A 7 19.12 5.16 16.31
N ARG A 8 18.46 5.32 17.46
CA ARG A 8 18.98 4.86 18.76
C ARG A 8 18.53 3.43 19.00
N MET A 9 19.46 2.55 19.33
CA MET A 9 19.23 1.13 19.58
C MET A 9 20.41 0.57 20.36
N ASP A 10 20.22 -0.58 21.01
CA ASP A 10 21.27 -1.25 21.77
C ASP A 10 22.39 -1.75 20.87
N ASP A 11 23.63 -1.66 21.36
CA ASP A 11 24.83 -2.03 20.59
C ASP A 11 24.84 -3.51 20.19
N GLU A 12 24.34 -4.39 21.07
CA GLU A 12 24.20 -5.82 20.76
C GLU A 12 23.27 -6.03 19.56
N LEU A 13 22.16 -5.29 19.51
CA LEU A 13 21.20 -5.36 18.42
C LEU A 13 21.81 -4.85 17.11
N ILE A 14 22.63 -3.80 17.15
CA ILE A 14 23.37 -3.29 15.97
C ILE A 14 24.28 -4.38 15.41
N ASN A 15 25.02 -5.08 16.28
CA ASN A 15 25.97 -6.10 15.86
C ASN A 15 25.27 -7.32 15.25
N LEU A 16 24.20 -7.81 15.90
CA LEU A 16 23.39 -8.90 15.36
C LEU A 16 22.80 -8.55 13.99
N ALA A 17 22.25 -7.34 13.85
CA ALA A 17 21.66 -6.90 12.59
C ALA A 17 22.70 -6.76 11.46
N LYS A 18 23.91 -6.29 11.77
CA LYS A 18 25.02 -6.25 10.80
C LYS A 18 25.47 -7.64 10.37
N SER A 19 25.60 -8.59 11.31
CA SER A 19 25.98 -9.98 11.00
C SER A 19 24.96 -10.61 10.06
N PHE A 20 23.68 -10.50 10.41
CA PHE A 20 22.58 -11.01 9.60
C PHE A 20 22.53 -10.39 8.20
N ALA A 21 22.75 -9.08 8.08
CA ALA A 21 22.82 -8.42 6.78
C ALA A 21 24.03 -8.91 5.96
N GLY A 22 25.18 -9.10 6.60
CA GLY A 22 26.40 -9.63 5.99
C GLY A 22 26.22 -11.04 5.44
N GLU A 23 25.56 -11.93 6.18
CA GLU A 23 25.21 -13.29 5.72
C GLU A 23 24.34 -13.28 4.46
N GLN A 24 23.50 -12.26 4.29
CA GLN A 24 22.69 -12.07 3.09
C GLN A 24 23.38 -11.25 1.98
N GLY A 25 24.65 -10.89 2.15
CA GLY A 25 25.38 -10.06 1.18
C GLY A 25 24.85 -8.63 1.05
N LYS A 26 24.18 -8.10 2.07
CA LYS A 26 23.59 -6.75 2.10
C LYS A 26 24.19 -5.92 3.24
N SER A 27 24.21 -4.60 3.07
CA SER A 27 24.48 -3.71 4.21
C SER A 27 23.23 -3.58 5.09
N LEU A 28 23.40 -3.33 6.38
CA LEU A 28 22.30 -3.01 7.29
C LEU A 28 21.46 -1.83 6.77
N SER A 29 22.11 -0.80 6.22
CA SER A 29 21.42 0.34 5.60
C SER A 29 20.53 -0.07 4.43
N LYS A 30 20.98 -1.00 3.58
CA LYS A 30 20.20 -1.52 2.45
C LYS A 30 19.02 -2.35 2.96
N MET A 31 19.24 -3.21 3.95
CA MET A 31 18.18 -4.01 4.56
C MET A 31 17.05 -3.14 5.14
N VAL A 32 17.41 -2.07 5.86
CA VAL A 32 16.43 -1.14 6.44
C VAL A 32 15.72 -0.33 5.34
N ALA A 33 16.44 0.11 4.30
CA ALA A 33 15.84 0.79 3.16
C ALA A 33 14.81 -0.09 2.43
N ASP A 34 15.17 -1.36 2.14
CA ASP A 34 14.28 -2.35 1.54
C ASP A 34 13.00 -2.51 2.39
N TYR A 35 13.15 -2.59 3.72
CA TYR A 35 12.02 -2.69 4.65
C TYR A 35 11.10 -1.46 4.60
N PHE A 36 11.66 -0.25 4.63
CA PHE A 36 10.86 0.97 4.50
C PHE A 36 10.13 1.04 3.16
N SER A 37 10.76 0.65 2.06
CA SER A 37 10.08 0.57 0.76
C SER A 37 8.88 -0.37 0.80
N LEU A 38 9.01 -1.54 1.42
CA LEU A 38 7.89 -2.49 1.56
C LEU A 38 6.76 -1.93 2.44
N LEU A 39 7.08 -1.23 3.53
CA LEU A 39 6.07 -0.59 4.37
C LEU A 39 5.32 0.53 3.64
N ILE A 40 6.04 1.37 2.90
CA ILE A 40 5.44 2.46 2.12
C ILE A 40 4.55 1.90 1.02
N ILE A 41 5.01 0.89 0.26
CA ILE A 41 4.19 0.25 -0.80
C ILE A 41 2.91 -0.37 -0.22
N LYS A 42 2.95 -0.92 1.00
CA LYS A 42 1.74 -1.42 1.67
C LYS A 42 0.78 -0.30 2.06
N HIS A 43 1.28 0.87 2.46
CA HIS A 43 0.48 2.03 2.82
C HIS A 43 -0.05 2.82 1.62
N ASP A 44 0.69 2.85 0.51
CA ASP A 44 0.29 3.49 -0.75
C ASP A 44 -0.80 2.68 -1.50
N LYS A 45 -1.25 1.57 -0.91
CA LYS A 45 -2.54 0.95 -1.24
C LYS A 45 -3.73 1.76 -0.74
N THR A 46 -3.63 3.08 -0.58
CA THR A 46 -4.74 3.93 -1.01
C THR A 46 -4.94 3.66 -2.49
N LYS A 47 -5.70 2.61 -2.80
CA LYS A 47 -5.97 2.10 -4.16
C LYS A 47 -6.11 3.30 -5.09
N GLU A 48 -5.06 3.62 -5.83
CA GLU A 48 -5.19 4.55 -6.94
C GLU A 48 -6.21 3.89 -7.86
N LEU A 49 -7.42 4.46 -7.88
CA LEU A 49 -8.47 3.93 -8.72
C LEU A 49 -7.93 4.00 -10.15
N THR A 50 -8.01 2.88 -10.85
CA THR A 50 -7.64 2.82 -12.27
C THR A 50 -8.41 3.91 -13.01
N PRO A 51 -7.90 4.47 -14.13
CA PRO A 51 -8.51 5.63 -14.79
C PRO A 51 -10.02 5.47 -15.02
N HIS A 52 -10.46 4.28 -15.42
CA HIS A 52 -11.88 3.96 -15.61
C HIS A 52 -12.68 3.94 -14.30
N VAL A 53 -12.14 3.32 -13.26
CA VAL A 53 -12.83 3.28 -11.95
C VAL A 53 -12.88 4.67 -11.32
N ARG A 54 -11.85 5.49 -11.51
CA ARG A 54 -11.82 6.89 -11.08
C ARG A 54 -12.88 7.72 -11.77
N ALA A 55 -13.08 7.52 -13.08
CA ALA A 55 -14.09 8.22 -13.86
C ALA A 55 -15.53 7.83 -13.47
N LEU A 56 -15.75 6.59 -13.03
CA LEU A 56 -17.06 6.11 -12.58
C LEU A 56 -17.34 6.38 -11.10
N SER A 57 -16.29 6.53 -10.29
CA SER A 57 -16.40 6.76 -8.85
C SER A 57 -17.10 8.08 -8.57
N GLY A 58 -18.29 8.01 -7.96
CA GLY A 58 -19.10 9.19 -7.64
C GLY A 58 -20.01 9.66 -8.79
N ALA A 59 -20.07 8.96 -9.92
CA ALA A 59 -20.94 9.31 -11.05
C ALA A 59 -22.45 9.33 -10.69
N LEU A 60 -22.84 8.62 -9.63
CA LEU A 60 -24.21 8.58 -9.11
C LEU A 60 -24.39 9.38 -7.81
N LYS A 61 -23.40 10.20 -7.42
CA LYS A 61 -23.47 10.98 -6.19
C LYS A 61 -24.57 12.04 -6.31
N GLY A 62 -25.55 11.98 -5.41
CA GLY A 62 -26.72 12.87 -5.42
C GLY A 62 -27.89 12.36 -6.28
N SER A 63 -27.78 11.19 -6.89
CA SER A 63 -28.94 10.52 -7.47
C SER A 63 -29.85 9.97 -6.36
N ALA A 64 -31.15 9.87 -6.65
CA ALA A 64 -32.12 9.20 -5.79
C ALA A 64 -32.07 7.66 -5.93
N LEU A 65 -31.19 7.16 -6.80
CA LEU A 65 -31.06 5.75 -7.10
C LEU A 65 -30.34 5.03 -5.96
N ASP A 66 -30.88 3.90 -5.57
CA ASP A 66 -30.29 3.03 -4.56
C ASP A 66 -29.93 1.64 -5.11
N LYS A 67 -29.51 0.75 -4.21
CA LYS A 67 -29.11 -0.61 -4.59
C LYS A 67 -30.29 -1.47 -5.03
N GLN A 68 -31.50 -1.13 -4.61
CA GLN A 68 -32.72 -1.85 -4.93
C GLN A 68 -33.13 -1.58 -6.37
N ASP A 69 -33.05 -0.33 -6.83
CA ASP A 69 -33.31 0.03 -8.25
C ASP A 69 -32.45 -0.82 -9.21
N TYR A 70 -31.19 -1.07 -8.85
CA TYR A 70 -30.30 -1.92 -9.64
C TYR A 70 -30.73 -3.39 -9.66
N LYS A 71 -31.20 -3.93 -8.53
CA LYS A 71 -31.69 -5.30 -8.44
C LYS A 71 -32.97 -5.50 -9.24
N ASP A 72 -33.91 -4.58 -9.12
CA ASP A 72 -35.19 -4.62 -9.84
C ASP A 72 -34.96 -4.56 -11.37
N HIS A 73 -34.00 -3.73 -11.80
CA HIS A 73 -33.55 -3.73 -13.20
C HIS A 73 -32.97 -5.08 -13.64
N LEU A 74 -32.14 -5.72 -12.81
CA LEU A 74 -31.56 -7.03 -13.15
C LEU A 74 -32.64 -8.12 -13.25
N GLU A 75 -33.61 -8.13 -12.34
CA GLU A 75 -34.73 -9.05 -12.41
C GLU A 75 -35.50 -8.83 -13.71
N LYS A 76 -35.94 -7.62 -14.02
CA LYS A 76 -36.66 -7.33 -15.27
C LYS A 76 -35.87 -7.66 -16.55
N LYS A 77 -34.54 -7.61 -16.49
CA LYS A 77 -33.67 -7.86 -17.64
C LYS A 77 -33.46 -9.35 -17.91
N TYR A 78 -33.44 -10.18 -16.87
CA TYR A 78 -33.01 -11.57 -16.96
C TYR A 78 -34.06 -12.60 -16.51
N LEU A 79 -35.09 -12.19 -15.78
CA LEU A 79 -36.28 -12.97 -15.42
C LEU A 79 -37.50 -12.48 -16.22
#